data_AF-A0A378I5W7-F1
#
_entry.id   AF-A0A378I5W7-F1
#
_cell.length_a   1.000
_cell.length_b   1.000
_cell.length_c   1.000
_cell.angle_alpha   90.00
_cell.angle_beta   90.00
_cell.angle_gamma   90.00
#
_symmetry.space_group_name_H-M   'P 1'
#
loop_
_entity.id
_entity.type
_entity.pdbx_description
1 polymer ?
#
loop_
_entity_poly.entity_id
_entity_poly.type
_entity_poly.pdbx_seq_one_letter_code
_entity_poly.pdbx_strand_id
1 'polypeptide(L)'
;MKFTSAELAEIAKTEDAYKKLFADNSIDESENQEALAELDEDTQRLLATNVISHCPEDELRNVSRQTTGLAVSAASVFAKKLQAVYEINSRIRSITDINNAKPHKLWTGKFDAKLFHPYPEFVNQLLGDSENQNKIAHILAEKTPAEELTVVLNNMRNAFASKTTEAGTKIDEDHEFCKLLGNAIDAAIHMDFLIDCKDDEEFLSHLQDLHHHFHHFPRLSNRITPHLETISKRVAGMKEEHCAQACLHLSALSPNADAPNVFAHIADFVHKNRPAQADEKEVKEKASTATVGDQHEEEDTAQTHHQSTQSDHSDEEVQVTPLPAFSSAKSAEQVNPGKSRFSCFGSSARTAAPKDEAAYESDEEEAATQQSRSCFGWGSSK
;
A
#
# COMPACT_ATOMS: atom_id res chain seq x y z
N MET A 1 -37.23 -22.08 13.59
CA MET A 1 -37.14 -23.49 13.18
C MET A 1 -36.12 -24.19 14.06
N LYS A 2 -36.41 -25.36 14.62
CA LYS A 2 -35.45 -26.09 15.47
C LYS A 2 -34.43 -26.89 14.67
N PHE A 3 -33.18 -26.85 15.08
CA PHE A 3 -32.05 -27.58 14.51
C PHE A 3 -31.35 -28.42 15.57
N THR A 4 -30.86 -29.59 15.18
CA THR A 4 -29.87 -30.36 15.94
C THR A 4 -28.44 -29.91 15.63
N SER A 5 -27.50 -30.17 16.52
CA SER A 5 -26.06 -29.95 16.29
C SER A 5 -25.56 -30.61 14.98
N ALA A 6 -26.08 -31.80 14.64
CA ALA A 6 -25.77 -32.47 13.38
C ALA A 6 -26.31 -31.73 12.13
N GLU A 7 -27.51 -31.17 12.19
CA GLU A 7 -28.06 -30.37 11.09
C GLU A 7 -27.31 -29.04 10.93
N LEU A 8 -26.94 -28.39 12.04
CA LEU A 8 -26.10 -27.19 12.02
C LEU A 8 -24.72 -27.46 11.40
N ALA A 9 -24.13 -28.64 11.65
CA ALA A 9 -22.86 -29.06 11.06
C ALA A 9 -22.96 -29.30 9.54
N GLU A 10 -24.10 -29.74 9.01
CA GLU A 10 -24.33 -29.77 7.56
C GLU A 10 -24.65 -28.38 6.99
N ILE A 11 -25.41 -27.55 7.71
CA ILE A 11 -25.70 -26.16 7.31
C ILE A 11 -24.40 -25.36 7.17
N ALA A 12 -23.43 -25.57 8.07
CA ALA A 12 -22.09 -24.96 8.03
C ALA A 12 -21.35 -25.18 6.70
N LYS A 13 -21.65 -26.27 5.98
CA LYS A 13 -21.04 -26.61 4.69
C LYS A 13 -21.77 -26.01 3.48
N THR A 14 -22.83 -25.21 3.70
CA THR A 14 -23.69 -24.68 2.63
C THR A 14 -23.67 -23.16 2.55
N GLU A 15 -23.76 -22.63 1.33
CA GLU A 15 -23.86 -21.19 1.05
C GLU A 15 -25.15 -20.57 1.64
N ASP A 16 -26.21 -21.36 1.79
CA ASP A 16 -27.48 -20.95 2.42
C ASP A 16 -27.40 -20.80 3.96
N ALA A 17 -26.23 -20.93 4.58
CA ALA A 17 -26.06 -20.83 6.05
C ALA A 17 -26.68 -19.56 6.65
N TYR A 18 -26.50 -18.41 5.98
CA TYR A 18 -27.15 -17.16 6.38
C TYR A 18 -28.68 -17.28 6.38
N LYS A 19 -29.27 -17.67 5.24
CA LYS A 19 -30.73 -17.74 5.04
C LYS A 19 -31.41 -18.69 6.04
N LYS A 20 -30.78 -19.83 6.33
CA LYS A 20 -31.34 -20.87 7.22
C LYS A 20 -31.34 -20.48 8.70
N LEU A 21 -30.50 -19.53 9.12
CA LEU A 21 -30.34 -19.17 10.54
C LEU A 21 -30.91 -17.78 10.87
N PHE A 22 -30.80 -16.82 9.94
CA PHE A 22 -31.12 -15.41 10.20
C PHE A 22 -32.43 -14.94 9.54
N ALA A 23 -32.81 -15.47 8.37
CA ALA A 23 -33.92 -14.90 7.59
C ALA A 23 -35.32 -15.10 8.22
N ASP A 24 -35.49 -16.07 9.12
CA ASP A 24 -36.70 -16.25 9.93
C ASP A 24 -36.46 -16.01 11.44
N ASN A 25 -35.26 -15.54 11.81
CA ASN A 25 -34.76 -15.38 13.19
C ASN A 25 -34.67 -16.69 14.00
N SER A 26 -34.58 -17.86 13.35
CA SER A 26 -34.39 -19.15 14.07
C SER A 26 -33.22 -19.14 15.05
N ILE A 27 -32.14 -18.41 14.78
CA ILE A 27 -30.98 -18.34 15.69
C ILE A 27 -31.30 -17.68 17.04
N ASP A 28 -32.41 -16.96 17.15
CA ASP A 28 -32.89 -16.36 18.41
C ASP A 28 -33.71 -17.37 19.26
N GLU A 29 -34.00 -18.59 18.77
CA GLU A 29 -34.58 -19.69 19.56
C GLU A 29 -33.55 -20.34 20.50
N SER A 30 -33.90 -20.51 21.78
CA SER A 30 -33.02 -21.04 22.84
C SER A 30 -32.40 -22.41 22.51
N GLU A 31 -33.20 -23.33 22.01
CA GLU A 31 -32.77 -24.70 21.69
C GLU A 31 -31.75 -24.74 20.54
N ASN A 32 -31.79 -23.75 19.64
CA ASN A 32 -30.80 -23.60 18.58
C ASN A 32 -29.50 -22.99 19.12
N GLN A 33 -29.58 -22.13 20.14
CA GLN A 33 -28.42 -21.56 20.80
C GLN A 33 -27.67 -22.61 21.62
N GLU A 34 -28.40 -23.56 22.23
CA GLU A 34 -27.84 -24.77 22.85
C GLU A 34 -27.18 -25.67 21.79
N ALA A 35 -27.87 -25.98 20.70
CA ALA A 35 -27.30 -26.79 19.61
C ALA A 35 -26.06 -26.14 18.94
N LEU A 36 -25.99 -24.81 18.85
CA LEU A 36 -24.82 -24.06 18.41
C LEU A 36 -23.65 -24.13 19.40
N ALA A 37 -23.93 -24.26 20.70
CA ALA A 37 -22.91 -24.40 21.74
C ALA A 37 -22.32 -25.82 21.80
N GLU A 38 -23.08 -26.84 21.36
CA GLU A 38 -22.61 -28.22 21.23
C GLU A 38 -21.69 -28.46 20.02
N LEU A 39 -21.65 -27.55 19.05
CA LEU A 39 -20.76 -27.64 17.89
C LEU A 39 -19.29 -27.54 18.29
N ASP A 40 -18.42 -28.28 17.60
CA ASP A 40 -16.98 -28.15 17.75
C ASP A 40 -16.45 -26.79 17.23
N GLU A 41 -15.22 -26.44 17.62
CA GLU A 41 -14.67 -25.12 17.35
C GLU A 41 -14.47 -24.81 15.84
N ASP A 42 -14.15 -25.83 15.05
CA ASP A 42 -13.92 -25.71 13.61
C ASP A 42 -15.24 -25.57 12.86
N THR A 43 -16.27 -26.34 13.23
CA THR A 43 -17.62 -26.23 12.66
C THR A 43 -18.27 -24.89 13.01
N GLN A 44 -18.14 -24.41 14.25
CA GLN A 44 -18.59 -23.04 14.61
C GLN A 44 -17.86 -21.97 13.78
N ARG A 45 -16.55 -22.15 13.51
CA ARG A 45 -15.75 -21.22 12.71
C ARG A 45 -16.20 -21.21 11.24
N LEU A 46 -16.37 -22.39 10.64
CA LEU A 46 -16.84 -22.56 9.27
C LEU A 46 -18.26 -21.99 9.08
N LEU A 47 -19.15 -22.23 10.04
CA LEU A 47 -20.51 -21.69 10.02
C LEU A 47 -20.50 -20.15 10.09
N ALA A 48 -19.69 -19.57 10.98
CA ALA A 48 -19.56 -18.11 11.08
C ALA A 48 -19.03 -17.49 9.77
N THR A 49 -18.01 -18.11 9.16
CA THR A 49 -17.50 -17.73 7.82
C THR A 49 -18.62 -17.75 6.78
N ASN A 50 -19.31 -18.88 6.64
CA ASN A 50 -20.33 -19.04 5.59
C ASN A 50 -21.60 -18.22 5.81
N VAL A 51 -21.92 -17.83 7.06
CA VAL A 51 -22.96 -16.82 7.32
C VAL A 51 -22.56 -15.45 6.78
N ILE A 52 -21.35 -14.96 7.05
CA ILE A 52 -20.92 -13.62 6.61
C ILE A 52 -20.61 -13.57 5.10
N SER A 53 -20.01 -14.62 4.53
CA SER A 53 -19.69 -14.70 3.09
C SER A 53 -20.92 -14.58 2.19
N HIS A 54 -22.07 -15.10 2.64
CA HIS A 54 -23.29 -15.20 1.83
C HIS A 54 -24.45 -14.33 2.35
N CYS A 55 -24.17 -13.44 3.31
CA CYS A 55 -25.13 -12.43 3.78
C CYS A 55 -25.21 -11.26 2.77
N PRO A 56 -26.40 -10.81 2.36
CA PRO A 56 -26.58 -9.60 1.58
C PRO A 56 -25.96 -8.37 2.26
N GLU A 57 -25.39 -7.44 1.49
CA GLU A 57 -24.60 -6.34 2.03
C GLU A 57 -25.44 -5.31 2.81
N ASP A 58 -26.71 -5.16 2.43
CA ASP A 58 -27.72 -4.41 3.15
C ASP A 58 -28.16 -5.08 4.47
N GLU A 59 -28.09 -6.42 4.54
CA GLU A 59 -28.48 -7.21 5.72
C GLU A 59 -27.34 -7.49 6.70
N LEU A 60 -26.07 -7.34 6.31
CA LEU A 60 -24.89 -7.53 7.18
C LEU A 60 -24.96 -6.75 8.51
N ARG A 61 -25.63 -5.57 8.51
CA ARG A 61 -25.86 -4.78 9.73
C ARG A 61 -26.83 -5.45 10.71
N ASN A 62 -27.82 -6.20 10.22
CA ASN A 62 -28.74 -6.95 11.06
C ASN A 62 -28.02 -8.13 11.75
N VAL A 63 -27.13 -8.83 11.03
CA VAL A 63 -26.30 -9.90 11.59
C VAL A 63 -25.47 -9.39 12.76
N SER A 64 -24.80 -8.25 12.62
CA SER A 64 -24.02 -7.65 13.73
C SER A 64 -24.89 -7.27 14.94
N ARG A 65 -26.11 -6.77 14.72
CA ARG A 65 -27.09 -6.52 15.80
C ARG A 65 -27.50 -7.81 16.53
N GLN A 66 -27.92 -8.85 15.79
CA GLN A 66 -28.30 -10.14 16.38
C GLN A 66 -27.13 -10.84 17.10
N THR A 67 -25.91 -10.69 16.58
CA THR A 67 -24.68 -11.19 17.23
C THR A 67 -24.51 -10.64 18.67
N THR A 68 -25.00 -9.43 18.95
CA THR A 68 -24.97 -8.84 20.30
C THR A 68 -25.93 -9.53 21.26
N GLY A 69 -27.11 -9.97 20.80
CA GLY A 69 -28.03 -10.80 21.57
C GLY A 69 -27.47 -12.21 21.82
N LEU A 70 -26.89 -12.82 20.79
CA LEU A 70 -26.25 -14.14 20.91
C LEU A 70 -25.05 -14.13 21.86
N ALA A 71 -24.35 -12.99 22.02
CA ALA A 71 -23.18 -12.86 22.89
C ALA A 71 -23.47 -13.07 24.39
N VAL A 72 -24.72 -12.95 24.83
CA VAL A 72 -25.17 -13.24 26.22
C VAL A 72 -25.90 -14.57 26.37
N SER A 73 -25.97 -15.37 25.29
CA SER A 73 -26.69 -16.65 25.24
C SER A 73 -25.76 -17.88 25.38
N ALA A 74 -26.33 -19.09 25.32
CA ALA A 74 -25.57 -20.33 25.15
C ALA A 74 -24.62 -20.26 23.93
N ALA A 75 -25.06 -19.66 22.81
CA ALA A 75 -24.28 -19.47 21.60
C ALA A 75 -23.19 -18.38 21.69
N SER A 76 -22.84 -17.89 22.88
CA SER A 76 -21.86 -16.80 23.07
C SER A 76 -20.45 -17.09 22.52
N VAL A 77 -20.07 -18.36 22.32
CA VAL A 77 -18.81 -18.74 21.65
C VAL A 77 -18.93 -18.55 20.12
N PHE A 78 -20.04 -19.02 19.53
CA PHE A 78 -20.36 -18.80 18.12
C PHE A 78 -20.51 -17.30 17.82
N ALA A 79 -21.17 -16.53 18.69
CA ALA A 79 -21.31 -15.08 18.56
C ALA A 79 -19.96 -14.36 18.46
N LYS A 80 -18.95 -14.77 19.25
CA LYS A 80 -17.59 -14.20 19.17
C LYS A 80 -16.92 -14.52 17.83
N LYS A 81 -17.13 -15.71 17.28
CA LYS A 81 -16.63 -16.10 15.95
C LYS A 81 -17.32 -15.31 14.85
N LEU A 82 -18.64 -15.18 14.91
CA LEU A 82 -19.45 -14.40 13.97
C LEU A 82 -19.05 -12.92 13.97
N GLN A 83 -18.85 -12.31 15.15
CA GLN A 83 -18.35 -10.95 15.27
C GLN A 83 -16.93 -10.78 14.69
N ALA A 84 -16.04 -11.76 14.91
CA ALA A 84 -14.69 -11.73 14.35
C ALA A 84 -14.69 -11.80 12.81
N VAL A 85 -15.47 -12.71 12.22
CA VAL A 85 -15.63 -12.83 10.76
C VAL A 85 -16.26 -11.56 10.18
N TYR A 86 -17.28 -11.00 10.83
CA TYR A 86 -17.89 -9.71 10.42
C TYR A 86 -16.87 -8.57 10.42
N GLU A 87 -16.02 -8.48 11.45
CA GLU A 87 -14.99 -7.45 11.55
C GLU A 87 -13.86 -7.65 10.52
N ILE A 88 -13.42 -8.88 10.24
CA ILE A 88 -12.48 -9.17 9.15
C ILE A 88 -13.07 -8.75 7.80
N ASN A 89 -14.32 -9.13 7.52
CA ASN A 89 -15.03 -8.75 6.30
C ASN A 89 -15.12 -7.22 6.15
N SER A 90 -15.49 -6.50 7.21
CA SER A 90 -15.53 -5.03 7.22
C SER A 90 -14.14 -4.41 6.96
N ARG A 91 -13.08 -4.94 7.59
CA ARG A 91 -11.70 -4.49 7.41
C ARG A 91 -11.18 -4.71 5.99
N ILE A 92 -11.43 -5.86 5.38
CA ILE A 92 -11.04 -6.13 3.99
C ILE A 92 -11.91 -5.34 2.99
N ARG A 93 -13.24 -5.26 3.19
CA ARG A 93 -14.11 -4.42 2.33
C ARG A 93 -13.69 -2.95 2.31
N SER A 94 -13.20 -2.42 3.45
CA SER A 94 -12.70 -1.04 3.50
C SER A 94 -11.48 -0.77 2.59
N ILE A 95 -10.74 -1.80 2.16
CA ILE A 95 -9.57 -1.67 1.29
C ILE A 95 -9.81 -2.19 -0.14
N THR A 96 -10.84 -3.02 -0.36
CA THR A 96 -11.28 -3.41 -1.71
C THR A 96 -12.23 -2.42 -2.36
N ASP A 97 -12.99 -1.62 -1.59
CA ASP A 97 -13.82 -0.55 -2.16
C ASP A 97 -12.97 0.60 -2.72
N ILE A 98 -12.91 0.66 -4.06
CA ILE A 98 -12.25 1.72 -4.81
C ILE A 98 -12.86 3.11 -4.56
N ASN A 99 -14.11 3.20 -4.11
CA ASN A 99 -14.79 4.46 -3.81
C ASN A 99 -14.47 4.98 -2.40
N ASN A 100 -13.96 4.14 -1.50
CA ASN A 100 -13.59 4.56 -0.15
C ASN A 100 -12.49 5.61 -0.22
N ALA A 101 -12.77 6.80 0.30
CA ALA A 101 -11.82 7.91 0.35
C ALA A 101 -10.71 7.73 1.40
N LYS A 102 -10.89 6.80 2.36
CA LYS A 102 -9.96 6.60 3.50
C LYS A 102 -9.79 5.10 3.85
N PRO A 103 -9.29 4.25 2.92
CA PRO A 103 -9.22 2.80 3.09
C PRO A 103 -8.40 2.36 4.30
N HIS A 104 -7.36 3.12 4.63
CA HIS A 104 -6.48 2.89 5.78
C HIS A 104 -7.15 3.02 7.15
N LYS A 105 -8.30 3.69 7.30
CA LYS A 105 -8.77 4.13 8.64
C LYS A 105 -9.20 3.02 9.59
N LEU A 106 -9.65 1.87 9.09
CA LEU A 106 -9.86 0.71 9.96
C LEU A 106 -8.51 0.07 10.37
N TRP A 107 -7.50 0.17 9.51
CA TRP A 107 -6.18 -0.43 9.68
C TRP A 107 -5.22 0.40 10.54
N THR A 108 -5.50 1.69 10.78
CA THR A 108 -4.73 2.56 11.69
C THR A 108 -5.44 2.88 13.00
N GLY A 109 -6.71 2.48 13.16
CA GLY A 109 -7.49 2.66 14.39
C GLY A 109 -7.19 1.59 15.47
N LYS A 110 -8.19 1.23 16.27
CA LYS A 110 -8.12 0.05 17.14
C LYS A 110 -7.97 -1.19 16.24
N PHE A 111 -6.81 -1.82 16.25
CA PHE A 111 -6.46 -2.93 15.37
C PHE A 111 -5.93 -4.11 16.19
N ASP A 112 -6.45 -5.32 15.93
CA ASP A 112 -5.86 -6.57 16.42
C ASP A 112 -5.54 -7.49 15.25
N ALA A 113 -4.25 -7.77 15.06
CA ALA A 113 -3.74 -8.70 14.08
C ALA A 113 -4.22 -10.15 14.33
N LYS A 114 -4.39 -10.54 15.61
CA LYS A 114 -4.73 -11.91 16.00
C LYS A 114 -6.11 -12.34 15.54
N LEU A 115 -6.98 -11.37 15.25
CA LEU A 115 -8.31 -11.60 14.69
C LEU A 115 -8.24 -12.41 13.39
N PHE A 116 -7.23 -12.16 12.56
CA PHE A 116 -7.10 -12.73 11.22
C PHE A 116 -6.49 -14.15 11.21
N HIS A 117 -5.65 -14.48 12.18
CA HIS A 117 -4.86 -15.73 12.20
C HIS A 117 -5.70 -17.04 12.13
N PRO A 118 -6.92 -17.13 12.70
CA PRO A 118 -7.77 -18.31 12.56
C PRO A 118 -8.53 -18.42 11.22
N TYR A 119 -8.50 -17.40 10.36
CA TYR A 119 -9.34 -17.29 9.15
C TYR A 119 -8.58 -17.05 7.83
N PRO A 120 -7.39 -17.65 7.59
CA PRO A 120 -6.56 -17.30 6.43
C PRO A 120 -7.22 -17.65 5.09
N GLU A 121 -8.02 -18.72 5.03
CA GLU A 121 -8.75 -19.10 3.81
C GLU A 121 -9.79 -18.05 3.43
N PHE A 122 -10.53 -17.52 4.42
CA PHE A 122 -11.53 -16.45 4.23
C PHE A 122 -10.89 -15.10 3.88
N VAL A 123 -9.76 -14.77 4.52
CA VAL A 123 -8.97 -13.58 4.18
C VAL A 123 -8.52 -13.62 2.72
N ASN A 124 -8.00 -14.76 2.25
CA ASN A 124 -7.57 -14.93 0.87
C ASN A 124 -8.75 -14.88 -0.11
N GLN A 125 -9.90 -15.44 0.24
CA GLN A 125 -11.13 -15.32 -0.54
C GLN A 125 -11.57 -13.85 -0.70
N LEU A 126 -11.45 -13.03 0.35
CA LEU A 126 -11.82 -11.61 0.32
C LEU A 126 -10.78 -10.71 -0.39
N LEU A 127 -9.49 -11.05 -0.30
CA LEU A 127 -8.42 -10.35 -1.03
C LEU A 127 -8.42 -10.67 -2.53
N GLY A 128 -8.88 -11.86 -2.92
CA GLY A 128 -8.94 -12.30 -4.31
C GLY A 128 -7.58 -12.64 -4.91
N ASP A 129 -7.48 -12.63 -6.24
CA ASP A 129 -6.27 -12.95 -6.99
C ASP A 129 -5.15 -11.87 -6.87
N SER A 130 -3.99 -12.17 -7.45
CA SER A 130 -2.82 -11.28 -7.44
C SER A 130 -3.06 -9.94 -8.15
N GLU A 131 -3.93 -9.88 -9.16
CA GLU A 131 -4.28 -8.62 -9.85
C GLU A 131 -5.16 -7.74 -8.93
N ASN A 132 -6.09 -8.34 -8.19
CA ASN A 132 -6.88 -7.64 -7.17
C ASN A 132 -6.01 -7.20 -5.99
N GLN A 133 -5.13 -8.07 -5.48
CA GLN A 133 -4.15 -7.75 -4.44
C GLN A 133 -3.23 -6.58 -4.84
N ASN A 134 -2.78 -6.52 -6.10
CA ASN A 134 -2.01 -5.40 -6.63
C ASN A 134 -2.82 -4.09 -6.63
N LYS A 135 -4.09 -4.12 -7.08
CA LYS A 135 -4.99 -2.95 -7.04
C LYS A 135 -5.23 -2.45 -5.61
N ILE A 136 -5.44 -3.35 -4.65
CA ILE A 136 -5.62 -3.02 -3.23
C ILE A 136 -4.35 -2.35 -2.67
N ALA A 137 -3.18 -2.96 -2.92
CA ALA A 137 -1.88 -2.41 -2.50
C ALA A 137 -1.65 -1.00 -3.07
N HIS A 138 -2.01 -0.79 -4.34
CA HIS A 138 -1.95 0.51 -4.99
C HIS A 138 -2.88 1.54 -4.35
N ILE A 139 -4.17 1.20 -4.16
CA ILE A 139 -5.19 2.10 -3.59
C ILE A 139 -4.81 2.50 -2.14
N LEU A 140 -4.20 1.59 -1.39
CA LEU A 140 -3.68 1.88 -0.05
C LEU A 140 -2.50 2.86 -0.10
N ALA A 141 -1.49 2.58 -0.92
CA ALA A 141 -0.33 3.46 -1.08
C ALA A 141 -0.71 4.85 -1.64
N GLU A 142 -1.71 4.93 -2.53
CA GLU A 142 -2.20 6.20 -3.08
C GLU A 142 -2.97 7.02 -2.03
N LYS A 143 -3.90 6.40 -1.28
CA LYS A 143 -4.86 7.11 -0.41
C LYS A 143 -4.47 7.21 1.07
N THR A 144 -3.32 6.68 1.49
CA THR A 144 -2.86 6.75 2.89
C THR A 144 -1.96 7.97 3.11
N PRO A 145 -2.21 8.80 4.15
CA PRO A 145 -1.30 9.88 4.54
C PRO A 145 0.10 9.36 4.87
N ALA A 146 1.13 10.17 4.60
CA ALA A 146 2.55 9.79 4.76
C ALA A 146 2.84 9.22 6.17
N GLU A 147 2.28 9.86 7.19
CA GLU A 147 2.42 9.52 8.61
C GLU A 147 1.70 8.22 9.02
N GLU A 148 0.80 7.70 8.18
CA GLU A 148 0.02 6.48 8.43
C GLU A 148 0.52 5.26 7.63
N LEU A 149 1.30 5.47 6.54
CA LEU A 149 1.79 4.42 5.64
C LEU A 149 2.46 3.25 6.38
N THR A 150 3.48 3.54 7.20
CA THR A 150 4.24 2.51 7.94
C THR A 150 3.38 1.79 9.00
N VAL A 151 2.32 2.44 9.51
CA VAL A 151 1.38 1.82 10.46
C VAL A 151 0.48 0.81 9.74
N VAL A 152 -0.06 1.18 8.57
CA VAL A 152 -0.84 0.27 7.70
C VAL A 152 -0.01 -0.96 7.32
N LEU A 153 1.22 -0.75 6.83
CA LEU A 153 2.10 -1.84 6.40
C LEU A 153 2.39 -2.84 7.53
N ASN A 154 2.73 -2.36 8.72
CA ASN A 154 3.01 -3.21 9.86
C ASN A 154 1.76 -3.95 10.37
N ASN A 155 0.59 -3.29 10.38
CA ASN A 155 -0.66 -3.91 10.81
C ASN A 155 -1.11 -5.00 9.83
N MET A 156 -0.97 -4.78 8.52
CA MET A 156 -1.25 -5.80 7.50
C MET A 156 -0.24 -6.95 7.55
N ARG A 157 1.07 -6.69 7.66
CA ARG A 157 2.10 -7.73 7.88
C ARG A 157 1.81 -8.59 9.11
N ASN A 158 1.36 -7.99 10.21
CA ASN A 158 1.03 -8.73 11.42
C ASN A 158 -0.26 -9.57 11.28
N ALA A 159 -1.29 -9.08 10.59
CA ALA A 159 -2.53 -9.82 10.36
C ALA A 159 -2.38 -10.99 9.37
N PHE A 160 -1.60 -10.78 8.31
CA PHE A 160 -1.38 -11.77 7.26
C PHE A 160 -0.06 -12.55 7.44
N ALA A 161 0.50 -12.53 8.65
CA ALA A 161 1.71 -13.27 8.99
C ALA A 161 1.51 -14.78 8.76
N SER A 162 2.37 -15.37 7.93
CA SER A 162 2.40 -16.82 7.69
C SER A 162 2.50 -17.58 9.01
N LYS A 163 1.64 -18.59 9.18
CA LYS A 163 1.32 -19.25 10.46
C LYS A 163 2.60 -19.55 11.28
N THR A 164 2.68 -19.01 12.49
CA THR A 164 3.66 -19.50 13.48
C THR A 164 3.42 -20.98 13.72
N THR A 165 4.39 -21.81 13.36
CA THR A 165 4.32 -23.25 13.64
C THR A 165 4.29 -23.50 15.15
N GLU A 166 3.72 -24.62 15.59
CA GLU A 166 3.62 -24.99 17.01
C GLU A 166 5.00 -25.10 17.70
N ALA A 167 6.07 -25.31 16.92
CA ALA A 167 7.46 -25.31 17.37
C ALA A 167 8.05 -23.90 17.59
N GLY A 168 7.28 -22.82 17.39
CA GLY A 168 7.73 -21.43 17.52
C GLY A 168 8.59 -20.93 16.35
N THR A 169 8.99 -21.80 15.43
CA THR A 169 9.61 -21.42 14.16
C THR A 169 8.65 -20.59 13.32
N LYS A 170 9.01 -19.33 13.07
CA LYS A 170 8.44 -18.55 11.99
C LYS A 170 8.86 -19.17 10.66
N ILE A 171 7.91 -19.28 9.74
CA ILE A 171 8.23 -19.41 8.32
C ILE A 171 8.16 -17.98 7.79
N ASP A 172 9.31 -17.32 7.60
CA ASP A 172 9.42 -15.92 7.16
C ASP A 172 9.08 -15.74 5.66
N GLU A 173 8.14 -16.55 5.15
CA GLU A 173 7.51 -16.32 3.86
C GLU A 173 6.43 -15.25 4.01
N ASP A 174 6.85 -13.99 3.88
CA ASP A 174 5.97 -12.83 3.82
C ASP A 174 4.84 -13.07 2.79
N HIS A 175 3.58 -12.82 3.19
CA HIS A 175 2.39 -13.01 2.35
C HIS A 175 2.52 -12.25 1.02
N GLU A 176 1.99 -12.78 -0.10
CA GLU A 176 2.12 -12.14 -1.42
C GLU A 176 1.57 -10.71 -1.41
N PHE A 177 0.34 -10.52 -0.93
CA PHE A 177 -0.22 -9.20 -0.65
C PHE A 177 0.71 -8.28 0.17
N CYS A 178 1.38 -8.78 1.21
CA CYS A 178 2.30 -7.97 2.03
C CYS A 178 3.58 -7.55 1.29
N LYS A 179 4.05 -8.35 0.33
CA LYS A 179 5.16 -7.99 -0.57
C LYS A 179 4.74 -6.91 -1.57
N LEU A 180 3.56 -7.08 -2.19
CA LEU A 180 2.96 -6.09 -3.10
C LEU A 180 2.69 -4.76 -2.38
N LEU A 181 2.10 -4.83 -1.19
CA LEU A 181 1.83 -3.67 -0.32
C LEU A 181 3.10 -2.99 0.15
N GLY A 182 4.13 -3.75 0.54
CA GLY A 182 5.45 -3.21 0.89
C GLY A 182 5.99 -2.36 -0.25
N ASN A 183 6.15 -2.94 -1.44
CA ASN A 183 6.64 -2.22 -2.62
C ASN A 183 5.79 -0.98 -2.97
N ALA A 184 4.45 -1.06 -2.85
CA ALA A 184 3.57 0.08 -3.10
C ALA A 184 3.77 1.20 -2.07
N ILE A 185 3.89 0.84 -0.78
CA ILE A 185 4.09 1.79 0.31
C ILE A 185 5.50 2.39 0.28
N ASP A 186 6.53 1.60 0.01
CA ASP A 186 7.90 2.09 -0.12
C ASP A 186 8.00 3.10 -1.28
N ALA A 187 7.35 2.83 -2.43
CA ALA A 187 7.21 3.81 -3.52
C ALA A 187 6.48 5.10 -3.08
N ALA A 188 5.40 5.00 -2.29
CA ALA A 188 4.68 6.17 -1.78
C ALA A 188 5.51 6.98 -0.77
N ILE A 189 6.29 6.32 0.09
CA ILE A 189 7.22 6.95 1.03
C ILE A 189 8.30 7.72 0.28
N HIS A 190 8.93 7.11 -0.74
CA HIS A 190 9.92 7.81 -1.57
C HIS A 190 9.30 9.00 -2.31
N MET A 191 8.11 8.86 -2.89
CA MET A 191 7.36 9.96 -3.51
C MET A 191 7.15 11.14 -2.56
N ASP A 192 6.70 10.87 -1.33
CA ASP A 192 6.47 11.92 -0.32
C ASP A 192 7.80 12.60 0.07
N PHE A 193 8.88 11.83 0.24
CA PHE A 193 10.19 12.41 0.54
C PHE A 193 10.70 13.34 -0.57
N LEU A 194 10.43 13.11 -1.86
CA LEU A 194 10.84 14.03 -2.94
C LEU A 194 10.31 15.46 -2.75
N ILE A 195 9.23 15.64 -1.98
CA ILE A 195 8.68 16.94 -1.61
C ILE A 195 9.52 17.60 -0.49
N ASP A 196 9.84 16.83 0.56
CA ASP A 196 10.36 17.32 1.85
C ASP A 196 11.89 17.15 2.07
N CYS A 197 12.62 16.52 1.13
CA CYS A 197 14.08 16.35 1.19
C CYS A 197 14.81 17.68 1.49
N LYS A 198 15.92 17.64 2.22
CA LYS A 198 16.67 18.84 2.65
C LYS A 198 17.89 19.17 1.81
N ASP A 199 18.50 18.16 1.19
CA ASP A 199 19.66 18.29 0.31
C ASP A 199 19.45 17.57 -1.04
N ASP A 200 20.45 17.62 -1.91
CA ASP A 200 20.36 17.01 -3.24
C ASP A 200 20.63 15.51 -3.16
N GLU A 201 21.54 15.12 -2.27
CA GLU A 201 22.03 13.77 -2.05
C GLU A 201 20.91 12.82 -1.54
N GLU A 202 20.10 13.27 -0.56
CA GLU A 202 18.88 12.59 -0.07
C GLU A 202 17.83 12.42 -1.18
N PHE A 203 17.60 13.47 -1.98
CA PHE A 203 16.64 13.47 -3.09
C PHE A 203 17.06 12.51 -4.21
N LEU A 204 18.36 12.44 -4.53
CA LEU A 204 18.91 11.51 -5.51
C LEU A 204 18.79 10.05 -5.04
N SER A 205 19.05 9.78 -3.76
CA SER A 205 18.84 8.44 -3.19
C SER A 205 17.39 7.98 -3.40
N HIS A 206 16.41 8.81 -3.05
CA HIS A 206 15.01 8.44 -3.19
C HIS A 206 14.53 8.35 -4.64
N LEU A 207 15.09 9.14 -5.56
CA LEU A 207 14.87 8.93 -7.01
C LEU A 207 15.44 7.59 -7.50
N GLN A 208 16.58 7.14 -6.96
CA GLN A 208 17.18 5.85 -7.29
C GLN A 208 16.40 4.67 -6.68
N ASP A 209 16.05 4.75 -5.39
CA ASP A 209 15.30 3.69 -4.69
C ASP A 209 13.96 3.41 -5.39
N LEU A 210 13.25 4.49 -5.76
CA LEU A 210 11.95 4.48 -6.44
C LEU A 210 11.95 3.70 -7.77
N HIS A 211 13.10 3.53 -8.44
CA HIS A 211 13.22 2.71 -9.67
C HIS A 211 12.75 1.26 -9.44
N HIS A 212 13.04 0.68 -8.29
CA HIS A 212 12.73 -0.72 -7.97
C HIS A 212 11.24 -0.97 -7.78
N HIS A 213 10.50 0.05 -7.36
CA HIS A 213 9.12 -0.09 -6.91
C HIS A 213 8.10 0.55 -7.87
N PHE A 214 8.44 1.69 -8.49
CA PHE A 214 7.49 2.50 -9.27
C PHE A 214 6.97 1.82 -10.53
N HIS A 215 7.76 0.94 -11.17
CA HIS A 215 7.35 0.24 -12.39
C HIS A 215 6.04 -0.56 -12.21
N HIS A 216 5.80 -1.08 -11.01
CA HIS A 216 4.57 -1.82 -10.67
C HIS A 216 3.40 -0.91 -10.26
N PHE A 217 3.65 0.35 -9.91
CA PHE A 217 2.67 1.27 -9.33
C PHE A 217 2.69 2.68 -9.96
N PRO A 218 2.69 2.83 -11.30
CA PRO A 218 3.00 4.10 -11.97
C PRO A 218 2.05 5.27 -11.65
N ARG A 219 0.82 4.98 -11.20
CA ARG A 219 -0.15 6.02 -10.77
C ARG A 219 0.18 6.67 -9.42
N LEU A 220 1.13 6.15 -8.63
CA LEU A 220 1.57 6.82 -7.38
C LEU A 220 2.23 8.18 -7.63
N SER A 221 2.60 8.46 -8.89
CA SER A 221 2.93 9.80 -9.40
C SER A 221 1.89 10.87 -9.03
N ASN A 222 0.62 10.48 -8.85
CA ASN A 222 -0.46 11.34 -8.36
C ASN A 222 -0.13 12.04 -7.03
N ARG A 223 0.67 11.42 -6.14
CA ARG A 223 1.07 12.01 -4.85
C ARG A 223 1.92 13.27 -5.02
N ILE A 224 2.83 13.28 -5.99
CA ILE A 224 3.72 14.42 -6.27
C ILE A 224 3.18 15.39 -7.33
N THR A 225 2.12 15.04 -8.06
CA THR A 225 1.49 15.93 -9.05
C THR A 225 1.14 17.33 -8.51
N PRO A 226 0.58 17.51 -7.29
CA PRO A 226 0.36 18.84 -6.70
C PRO A 226 1.65 19.64 -6.42
N HIS A 227 2.80 18.95 -6.36
CA HIS A 227 4.12 19.49 -6.03
C HIS A 227 5.05 19.59 -7.26
N LEU A 228 4.54 19.27 -8.46
CA LEU A 228 5.27 19.23 -9.73
C LEU A 228 6.15 20.48 -9.95
N GLU A 229 5.61 21.69 -9.78
CA GLU A 229 6.35 22.93 -10.00
C GLU A 229 7.48 23.12 -8.97
N THR A 230 7.24 22.77 -7.71
CA THR A 230 8.22 22.85 -6.62
C THR A 230 9.39 21.89 -6.86
N ILE A 231 9.09 20.63 -7.20
CA ILE A 231 10.09 19.60 -7.49
C ILE A 231 10.89 19.97 -8.76
N SER A 232 10.22 20.48 -9.80
CA SER A 232 10.89 20.90 -11.04
C SER A 232 11.84 22.09 -10.83
N LYS A 233 11.44 23.06 -9.99
CA LYS A 233 12.32 24.17 -9.58
C LYS A 233 13.47 23.71 -8.70
N ARG A 234 13.26 22.73 -7.80
CA ARG A 234 14.33 22.11 -7.00
C ARG A 234 15.40 21.53 -7.91
N VAL A 235 15.02 20.61 -8.81
CA VAL A 235 15.97 19.92 -9.70
C VAL A 235 16.70 20.90 -10.62
N ALA A 236 16.02 21.91 -11.16
CA ALA A 236 16.65 22.95 -11.97
C ALA A 236 17.62 23.88 -11.19
N GLY A 237 17.55 23.90 -9.86
CA GLY A 237 18.42 24.65 -8.96
C GLY A 237 19.56 23.85 -8.34
N MET A 238 19.65 22.54 -8.61
CA MET A 238 20.71 21.66 -8.09
C MET A 238 22.08 21.98 -8.69
N LYS A 239 23.15 21.46 -8.05
CA LYS A 239 24.49 21.41 -8.66
C LYS A 239 24.42 20.70 -10.02
N GLU A 240 25.27 21.06 -10.98
CA GLU A 240 25.24 20.49 -12.35
C GLU A 240 25.28 18.95 -12.38
N GLU A 241 26.18 18.34 -11.60
CA GLU A 241 26.32 16.89 -11.50
C GLU A 241 25.04 16.23 -10.96
N HIS A 242 24.43 16.83 -9.92
CA HIS A 242 23.19 16.35 -9.30
C HIS A 242 21.97 16.55 -10.21
N CYS A 243 21.87 17.70 -10.89
CA CYS A 243 20.84 17.98 -11.88
C CYS A 243 20.89 16.95 -13.03
N ALA A 244 22.09 16.58 -13.49
CA ALA A 244 22.27 15.57 -14.53
C ALA A 244 21.84 14.17 -14.06
N GLN A 245 22.25 13.76 -12.85
CA GLN A 245 21.83 12.49 -12.26
C GLN A 245 20.31 12.45 -12.03
N ALA A 246 19.71 13.50 -11.49
CA ALA A 246 18.26 13.60 -11.30
C ALA A 246 17.51 13.46 -12.64
N CYS A 247 17.96 14.15 -13.70
CA CYS A 247 17.36 14.00 -15.04
C CYS A 247 17.45 12.56 -15.56
N LEU A 248 18.55 11.85 -15.32
CA LEU A 248 18.69 10.43 -15.69
C LEU A 248 17.68 9.56 -14.94
N HIS A 249 17.55 9.72 -13.61
CA HIS A 249 16.59 8.96 -12.82
C HIS A 249 15.13 9.27 -13.18
N LEU A 250 14.78 10.53 -13.43
CA LEU A 250 13.44 10.96 -13.87
C LEU A 250 13.07 10.38 -15.25
N SER A 251 14.05 10.29 -16.15
CA SER A 251 13.87 9.68 -17.49
C SER A 251 13.60 8.18 -17.37
N ALA A 252 14.35 7.47 -16.52
CA ALA A 252 14.14 6.04 -16.27
C ALA A 252 12.79 5.74 -15.58
N LEU A 253 12.28 6.65 -14.75
CA LEU A 253 10.92 6.60 -14.19
C LEU A 253 9.81 6.91 -15.21
N SER A 254 10.16 7.14 -16.48
CA SER A 254 9.22 7.45 -17.59
C SER A 254 9.26 6.38 -18.69
N PRO A 255 8.85 5.12 -18.42
CA PRO A 255 9.09 3.98 -19.31
C PRO A 255 8.33 4.03 -20.65
N ASN A 256 7.24 4.79 -20.74
CA ASN A 256 6.46 4.98 -21.97
C ASN A 256 6.47 6.46 -22.36
N ALA A 257 7.19 6.82 -23.43
CA ALA A 257 7.29 8.20 -23.90
C ALA A 257 5.94 8.78 -24.38
N ASP A 258 5.03 7.92 -24.85
CA ASP A 258 3.72 8.32 -25.40
C ASP A 258 2.65 8.58 -24.30
N ALA A 259 2.96 8.31 -23.02
CA ALA A 259 2.05 8.49 -21.91
C ALA A 259 2.49 9.67 -21.02
N PRO A 260 1.63 10.68 -20.77
CA PRO A 260 1.99 11.81 -19.92
C PRO A 260 2.26 11.34 -18.49
N ASN A 261 3.50 11.53 -18.04
CA ASN A 261 4.01 11.13 -16.73
C ASN A 261 4.58 12.37 -16.03
N VAL A 262 4.32 12.51 -14.72
CA VAL A 262 4.84 13.62 -13.90
C VAL A 262 6.37 13.74 -14.01
N PHE A 263 7.09 12.62 -14.09
CA PHE A 263 8.56 12.60 -14.16
C PHE A 263 9.09 13.11 -15.51
N ALA A 264 8.42 12.77 -16.61
CA ALA A 264 8.70 13.35 -17.91
C ALA A 264 8.49 14.88 -17.88
N HIS A 265 7.40 15.36 -17.28
CA HIS A 265 7.15 16.80 -17.13
C HIS A 265 8.20 17.52 -16.26
N ILE A 266 8.73 16.88 -15.20
CA ILE A 266 9.83 17.43 -14.40
C ILE A 266 11.10 17.56 -15.26
N ALA A 267 11.50 16.49 -15.97
CA ALA A 267 12.68 16.52 -16.84
C ALA A 267 12.55 17.57 -17.95
N ASP A 268 11.39 17.66 -18.60
CA ASP A 268 11.05 18.65 -19.62
C ASP A 268 11.15 20.09 -19.09
N PHE A 269 10.67 20.35 -17.86
CA PHE A 269 10.79 21.65 -17.23
C PHE A 269 12.25 22.00 -16.95
N VAL A 270 13.02 21.07 -16.38
CA VAL A 270 14.44 21.27 -16.08
C VAL A 270 15.22 21.58 -17.35
N HIS A 271 15.01 20.82 -18.43
CA HIS A 271 15.67 21.06 -19.72
C HIS A 271 15.33 22.45 -20.31
N LYS A 272 14.09 22.92 -20.15
CA LYS A 272 13.64 24.23 -20.69
C LYS A 272 14.05 25.43 -19.83
N ASN A 273 14.29 25.23 -18.53
CA ASN A 273 14.58 26.32 -17.58
C ASN A 273 16.04 26.30 -17.07
N ARG A 274 16.87 25.33 -17.47
CA ARG A 274 18.29 25.28 -17.14
C ARG A 274 18.99 26.54 -17.71
N PRO A 275 19.62 27.39 -16.88
CA PRO A 275 20.30 28.58 -17.38
C PRO A 275 21.52 28.16 -18.22
N ALA A 276 21.67 28.76 -19.40
CA ALA A 276 22.74 28.46 -20.35
C ALA A 276 24.11 29.02 -19.89
N GLN A 277 24.67 28.45 -18.81
CA GLN A 277 25.93 28.91 -18.20
C GLN A 277 27.20 28.24 -18.78
N ALA A 278 27.06 27.32 -19.74
CA ALA A 278 28.19 26.64 -20.38
C ALA A 278 28.88 27.52 -21.43
N ASP A 279 28.10 28.01 -22.41
CA ASP A 279 28.64 28.59 -23.66
C ASP A 279 29.45 29.89 -23.44
N GLU A 280 29.12 30.68 -22.42
CA GLU A 280 29.85 31.93 -22.14
C GLU A 280 31.31 31.72 -21.74
N LYS A 281 31.68 30.56 -21.18
CA LYS A 281 33.09 30.24 -20.89
C LYS A 281 33.87 29.95 -22.17
N GLU A 282 33.33 29.10 -23.05
CA GLU A 282 34.01 28.72 -24.29
C GLU A 282 34.15 29.92 -25.24
N VAL A 283 33.15 30.82 -25.27
CA VAL A 283 33.23 32.09 -26.01
C VAL A 283 34.32 33.01 -25.44
N LYS A 284 34.49 33.11 -24.12
CA LYS A 284 35.53 33.95 -23.50
C LYS A 284 36.94 33.37 -23.66
N GLU A 285 37.09 32.05 -23.71
CA GLU A 285 38.37 31.39 -23.96
C GLU A 285 38.79 31.51 -25.44
N LYS A 286 37.85 31.34 -26.38
CA LYS A 286 38.07 31.59 -27.82
C LYS A 286 38.29 33.09 -28.14
N ALA A 287 37.67 34.00 -27.39
CA ALA A 287 37.94 35.44 -27.51
C ALA A 287 39.32 35.85 -26.95
N SER A 288 39.89 35.08 -26.01
CA SER A 288 41.19 35.36 -25.39
C SER A 288 42.39 34.79 -26.16
N THR A 289 42.14 33.90 -27.12
CA THR A 289 43.16 33.24 -27.96
C THR A 289 43.28 33.85 -29.37
N ALA A 290 42.47 34.88 -29.68
CA ALA A 290 42.44 35.56 -30.99
C ALA A 290 43.44 36.73 -31.12
N THR A 291 44.60 36.69 -30.44
CA THR A 291 45.67 37.71 -30.56
C THR A 291 47.03 37.08 -30.28
N VAL A 292 48.02 37.39 -31.13
CA VAL A 292 49.31 36.67 -31.31
C VAL A 292 49.12 35.31 -32.01
N GLY A 293 49.91 34.92 -33.04
CA GLY A 293 50.93 35.70 -33.74
C GLY A 293 51.92 34.85 -34.57
N ASP A 294 51.53 34.55 -35.81
CA ASP A 294 52.32 34.31 -37.03
C ASP A 294 53.79 33.80 -36.97
N GLN A 295 54.01 32.53 -37.37
CA GLN A 295 55.22 31.88 -37.92
C GLN A 295 54.83 30.43 -38.33
N HIS A 296 55.10 29.89 -39.53
CA HIS A 296 56.38 29.45 -40.13
C HIS A 296 57.12 28.39 -39.26
N GLU A 297 57.63 27.26 -39.78
CA GLU A 297 57.78 26.78 -41.18
C GLU A 297 57.97 25.24 -41.23
N GLU A 298 58.04 24.65 -42.44
CA GLU A 298 58.58 23.30 -42.83
C GLU A 298 58.10 22.03 -42.06
N GLU A 299 57.53 20.99 -42.68
CA GLU A 299 58.03 20.09 -43.75
C GLU A 299 59.11 19.07 -43.28
N ASP A 300 58.74 17.77 -43.22
CA ASP A 300 59.41 16.69 -43.99
C ASP A 300 58.53 15.42 -44.04
N THR A 301 59.03 14.34 -44.64
CA THR A 301 58.29 13.25 -45.28
C THR A 301 58.76 11.86 -44.85
N ALA A 302 57.85 10.87 -44.90
CA ALA A 302 58.23 9.44 -44.96
C ALA A 302 57.09 8.58 -45.56
N GLN A 303 57.43 7.78 -46.58
CA GLN A 303 56.64 6.63 -47.05
C GLN A 303 57.09 5.37 -46.24
N THR A 304 56.38 4.23 -46.17
CA THR A 304 56.27 3.27 -47.29
C THR A 304 55.33 2.07 -47.03
N HIS A 305 54.64 1.65 -48.11
CA HIS A 305 54.32 0.29 -48.58
C HIS A 305 53.67 -0.84 -47.72
N HIS A 306 52.58 -1.36 -48.30
CA HIS A 306 52.18 -2.79 -48.43
C HIS A 306 51.85 -3.61 -47.16
N GLN A 307 51.05 -4.69 -47.22
CA GLN A 307 50.83 -5.65 -48.33
C GLN A 307 49.39 -6.23 -48.35
N SER A 308 48.97 -6.83 -49.46
CA SER A 308 47.63 -7.45 -49.64
C SER A 308 47.67 -8.98 -49.58
N THR A 309 46.64 -9.61 -49.01
CA THR A 309 46.24 -11.01 -49.31
C THR A 309 44.73 -11.21 -49.23
N GLN A 310 44.21 -12.07 -50.12
CA GLN A 310 42.89 -12.73 -50.05
C GLN A 310 43.02 -13.98 -49.13
N SER A 311 42.00 -14.74 -48.73
CA SER A 311 40.53 -14.75 -48.94
C SER A 311 39.84 -15.03 -47.55
N ASP A 312 38.76 -15.78 -47.28
CA ASP A 312 37.81 -16.65 -48.03
C ASP A 312 36.50 -16.87 -47.22
N HIS A 313 35.62 -17.78 -47.64
CA HIS A 313 34.43 -18.22 -46.90
C HIS A 313 34.67 -19.41 -45.93
N SER A 314 33.88 -19.45 -44.85
CA SER A 314 33.38 -20.66 -44.17
C SER A 314 32.21 -20.28 -43.24
N ASP A 315 31.27 -21.21 -43.02
CA ASP A 315 30.00 -20.98 -42.30
C ASP A 315 30.06 -21.36 -40.79
N GLU A 316 28.90 -21.23 -40.13
CA GLU A 316 28.47 -21.86 -38.86
C GLU A 316 29.33 -21.74 -37.58
N GLU A 317 28.86 -20.95 -36.61
CA GLU A 317 28.08 -21.51 -35.47
C GLU A 317 27.39 -20.41 -34.64
N VAL A 318 26.18 -20.70 -34.13
CA VAL A 318 25.45 -19.80 -33.21
C VAL A 318 25.73 -20.20 -31.77
N GLN A 319 26.75 -19.62 -31.15
CA GLN A 319 27.03 -19.83 -29.73
C GLN A 319 26.17 -18.91 -28.85
N VAL A 320 25.17 -19.50 -28.21
CA VAL A 320 24.32 -18.83 -27.22
C VAL A 320 25.14 -18.56 -25.95
N THR A 321 25.36 -17.28 -25.63
CA THR A 321 25.98 -16.87 -24.36
C THR A 321 25.07 -17.21 -23.18
N PRO A 322 25.51 -17.98 -22.17
CA PRO A 322 24.71 -18.28 -21.00
C PRO A 322 24.58 -17.06 -20.08
N LEU A 323 23.39 -16.86 -19.51
CA LEU A 323 23.16 -15.87 -18.46
C LEU A 323 24.00 -16.22 -17.20
N PRO A 324 24.64 -15.25 -16.53
CA PRO A 324 25.29 -15.49 -15.25
C PRO A 324 24.23 -15.85 -14.19
N ALA A 325 24.52 -16.90 -13.40
CA ALA A 325 23.58 -17.43 -12.42
C ALA A 325 23.41 -16.53 -11.19
N PHE A 326 22.27 -16.66 -10.51
CA PHE A 326 22.02 -16.06 -9.21
C PHE A 326 23.08 -16.50 -8.19
N SER A 327 23.63 -15.53 -7.44
CA SER A 327 24.49 -15.77 -6.28
C SER A 327 23.82 -15.23 -5.02
N SER A 328 23.32 -16.14 -4.18
CA SER A 328 22.72 -15.79 -2.89
C SER A 328 23.76 -15.40 -1.84
N ALA A 329 23.26 -14.72 -0.80
CA ALA A 329 23.89 -14.50 0.50
C ALA A 329 25.10 -13.55 0.60
N LYS A 330 24.89 -12.48 1.38
CA LYS A 330 25.77 -12.16 2.51
C LYS A 330 24.92 -11.89 3.74
N SER A 331 25.21 -12.59 4.84
CA SER A 331 24.52 -12.43 6.11
C SER A 331 24.82 -11.06 6.71
N ALA A 332 23.80 -10.37 7.23
CA ALA A 332 24.00 -9.20 8.06
C ALA A 332 24.46 -9.64 9.47
N GLU A 333 25.61 -9.14 9.92
CA GLU A 333 26.20 -9.44 11.22
C GLU A 333 25.48 -8.67 12.35
N GLN A 334 25.46 -9.21 13.58
CA GLN A 334 24.71 -8.62 14.69
C GLN A 334 25.28 -7.26 15.14
N VAL A 335 24.60 -6.17 14.83
CA VAL A 335 24.85 -4.86 15.45
C VAL A 335 23.79 -4.57 16.51
N ASN A 336 24.25 -4.35 17.75
CA ASN A 336 23.40 -4.24 18.93
C ASN A 336 23.09 -2.75 19.22
N PRO A 337 21.82 -2.26 19.07
CA PRO A 337 21.51 -0.83 19.12
C PRO A 337 21.50 -0.28 20.56
N GLY A 338 22.68 0.09 21.05
CA GLY A 338 22.86 0.69 22.37
C GLY A 338 22.34 2.13 22.47
N LYS A 339 21.15 2.31 23.07
CA LYS A 339 20.69 3.54 23.77
C LYS A 339 20.98 4.88 23.07
N SER A 340 20.28 5.21 21.99
CA SER A 340 20.09 6.63 21.64
C SER A 340 19.02 7.26 22.56
N ARG A 341 19.28 8.48 23.05
CA ARG A 341 18.35 9.25 23.89
C ARG A 341 17.70 10.36 23.07
N PHE A 342 16.45 10.19 22.65
CA PHE A 342 15.63 11.32 22.24
C PHE A 342 15.08 12.05 23.46
N SER A 343 15.50 13.30 23.66
CA SER A 343 15.02 14.18 24.71
C SER A 343 14.12 15.26 24.13
N CYS A 344 12.80 15.03 24.19
CA CYS A 344 11.79 16.04 23.88
C CYS A 344 11.16 16.58 25.17
N PHE A 345 10.61 17.80 25.08
CA PHE A 345 9.94 18.52 26.17
C PHE A 345 8.79 17.69 26.77
N GLY A 346 8.45 17.80 28.05
CA GLY A 346 8.82 18.86 28.99
C GLY A 346 7.58 19.64 29.46
N SER A 347 6.55 18.94 29.95
CA SER A 347 5.32 19.53 30.49
C SER A 347 4.84 18.73 31.70
N SER A 348 4.64 19.41 32.83
CA SER A 348 4.26 18.77 34.09
C SER A 348 2.75 18.84 34.33
N ALA A 349 2.11 17.69 34.44
CA ALA A 349 0.79 17.52 35.05
C ALA A 349 0.86 16.41 36.13
N ARG A 350 -0.10 16.39 37.05
CA ARG A 350 0.05 15.66 38.32
C ARG A 350 -0.50 14.25 38.29
N THR A 351 0.12 13.39 39.08
CA THR A 351 -0.36 12.04 39.43
C THR A 351 -1.70 12.08 40.19
N ALA A 352 -2.64 11.25 39.76
CA ALA A 352 -3.65 10.63 40.61
C ALA A 352 -3.85 9.17 40.14
N ALA A 353 -4.02 8.25 41.09
CA ALA A 353 -4.17 6.82 40.86
C ALA A 353 -5.56 6.36 41.38
N PRO A 354 -5.99 5.12 41.11
CA PRO A 354 -7.30 4.88 40.51
C PRO A 354 -8.46 4.82 41.50
N LYS A 355 -9.67 4.81 40.93
CA LYS A 355 -10.84 4.15 41.50
C LYS A 355 -11.48 3.26 40.45
N ASP A 356 -11.90 2.08 40.89
CA ASP A 356 -12.89 1.26 40.20
C ASP A 356 -14.27 1.91 40.31
N GLU A 357 -15.05 1.87 39.24
CA GLU A 357 -16.49 1.59 39.30
C GLU A 357 -16.99 1.28 37.88
N ALA A 358 -18.07 0.49 37.78
CA ALA A 358 -18.61 0.03 36.51
C ALA A 358 -19.96 0.67 36.23
N ALA A 359 -20.14 1.19 35.02
CA ALA A 359 -21.45 1.55 34.47
C ALA A 359 -21.48 1.20 32.98
N TYR A 360 -22.53 0.50 32.57
CA TYR A 360 -22.96 0.40 31.18
C TYR A 360 -24.07 1.44 31.05
N GLU A 361 -23.85 2.51 30.29
CA GLU A 361 -24.90 3.47 29.93
C GLU A 361 -25.05 3.48 28.40
N SER A 362 -26.31 3.45 27.97
CA SER A 362 -26.72 3.28 26.58
C SER A 362 -27.66 4.42 26.22
N ASP A 363 -27.16 5.38 25.44
CA ASP A 363 -27.94 6.52 24.97
C ASP A 363 -28.91 6.09 23.85
N GLU A 364 -30.20 5.98 24.19
CA GLU A 364 -31.31 5.97 23.22
C GLU A 364 -31.96 7.37 23.15
N GLU A 365 -32.62 7.64 22.01
CA GLU A 365 -33.52 8.76 21.71
C GLU A 365 -33.11 10.20 22.06
N GLU A 366 -32.96 11.04 21.02
CA GLU A 366 -33.66 12.33 21.04
C GLU A 366 -34.31 12.63 19.67
N ALA A 367 -35.63 12.44 19.58
CA ALA A 367 -36.42 12.66 18.37
C ALA A 367 -37.09 14.04 18.37
N ALA A 368 -36.40 15.06 17.86
CA ALA A 368 -36.91 16.43 17.80
C ALA A 368 -37.73 16.72 16.53
N THR A 369 -39.05 16.88 16.68
CA THR A 369 -39.93 17.35 15.61
C THR A 369 -39.68 18.81 15.24
N GLN A 370 -39.71 19.14 13.95
CA GLN A 370 -39.94 20.53 13.50
C GLN A 370 -41.14 20.60 12.55
N GLN A 371 -42.05 21.51 12.88
CA GLN A 371 -43.37 21.60 12.29
C GLN A 371 -43.52 22.93 11.53
N SER A 372 -43.95 22.83 10.26
CA SER A 372 -44.57 23.88 9.44
C SER A 372 -44.11 25.34 9.58
N ARG A 373 -43.54 25.90 8.49
CA ARG A 373 -43.84 27.28 8.08
C ARG A 373 -44.26 27.33 6.62
N SER A 374 -45.25 28.16 6.34
CA SER A 374 -45.94 28.31 5.06
C SER A 374 -45.88 29.77 4.57
N CYS A 375 -46.40 30.01 3.35
CA CYS A 375 -46.48 31.31 2.66
C CYS A 375 -45.09 31.82 2.17
N PHE A 376 -44.91 32.41 0.97
CA PHE A 376 -45.77 32.76 -0.18
C PHE A 376 -45.10 32.26 -1.49
N GLY A 377 -45.71 32.24 -2.68
CA GLY A 377 -47.09 32.52 -3.10
C GLY A 377 -47.17 33.05 -4.55
N TRP A 378 -48.31 32.81 -5.23
CA TRP A 378 -48.85 33.51 -6.41
C TRP A 378 -48.01 33.61 -7.71
N GLY A 379 -48.59 33.19 -8.85
CA GLY A 379 -47.98 33.38 -10.17
C GLY A 379 -48.72 32.73 -11.34
N SER A 380 -49.99 33.10 -11.58
CA SER A 380 -50.79 32.58 -12.71
C SER A 380 -50.83 33.54 -13.91
N SER A 381 -51.25 33.02 -15.05
CA SER A 381 -51.38 33.65 -16.39
C SER A 381 -50.16 33.44 -17.31
N LYS A 382 -50.34 33.19 -18.61
CA LYS A 382 -51.57 33.33 -19.41
C LYS A 382 -51.69 32.26 -20.50
#